data_AF-A0A7K2X9Z7-F1
#
_entry.id   AF-A0A7K2X9Z7-F1
#
_cell.length_a   1.000
_cell.length_b   1.000
_cell.length_c   1.000
_cell.angle_alpha   90.00
_cell.angle_beta   90.00
_cell.angle_gamma   90.00
#
_symmetry.space_group_name_H-M   'P 1'
#
loop_
_entity.id
_entity.type
_entity.pdbx_description
1 polymer ?
#
loop_
_entity_poly.entity_id
_entity_poly.type
_entity_poly.pdbx_seq_one_letter_code
_entity_poly.pdbx_strand_id
1 'polypeptide(L)'
;RHESLRTVFAEDADGTAHQVVLDAGADARVTESGLRTSTVTADELDDVLRAAIRTPFDLTRDLPLRVWLFELADDEHVLLAVVHHIAGDAWSMGPLARDLATAYAARVSGETPAWQPLPVQYADYSLWQRELLGSEEDAGSEVSRQLAYWRQALAGLPEELVLPFDRPRPATASYEGDRVTFTLPEGLHERLTTVAREHR
;
A
#
# COMPACT_ATOMS: atom_id res chain seq x y z
N ARG A 1 16.09 -1.89 3.55
CA ARG A 1 16.13 -0.40 3.44
C ARG A 1 14.90 0.22 4.09
N HIS A 2 13.71 -0.14 3.61
CA HIS A 2 12.43 0.36 4.14
C HIS A 2 11.94 -0.53 5.28
N GLU A 3 11.70 0.04 6.45
CA GLU A 3 11.19 -0.71 7.61
C GLU A 3 9.78 -1.22 7.42
N SER A 4 8.91 -0.44 6.78
CA SER A 4 7.50 -0.80 6.56
C SER A 4 7.32 -2.13 5.81
N LEU A 5 8.25 -2.49 4.93
CA LEU A 5 8.21 -3.75 4.17
C LEU A 5 8.60 -4.99 5.00
N ARG A 6 9.16 -4.79 6.20
CA ARG A 6 9.55 -5.83 7.16
C ARG A 6 8.86 -5.65 8.52
N THR A 7 7.70 -4.99 8.53
CA THR A 7 6.90 -4.77 9.74
C THR A 7 5.71 -5.72 9.77
N VAL A 8 5.51 -6.40 10.90
CA VAL A 8 4.26 -7.11 11.21
C VAL A 8 3.46 -6.33 12.25
N PHE A 9 2.16 -6.61 12.34
CA PHE A 9 1.21 -5.88 13.18
C PHE A 9 0.64 -6.84 14.22
N ALA A 10 1.06 -6.68 15.48
CA ALA A 10 0.65 -7.52 16.59
C ALA A 10 -0.30 -6.77 17.51
N GLU A 11 -1.08 -7.51 18.29
CA GLU A 11 -1.93 -6.97 19.36
C GLU A 11 -1.35 -7.41 20.70
N ASP A 12 -1.37 -6.53 21.69
CA ASP A 12 -1.07 -6.89 23.08
C ASP A 12 -2.26 -7.58 23.76
N ALA A 13 -2.08 -7.99 25.01
CA ALA A 13 -3.12 -8.68 25.79
C ALA A 13 -4.38 -7.82 26.02
N ASP A 14 -4.25 -6.50 25.92
CA ASP A 14 -5.33 -5.53 26.12
C ASP A 14 -6.02 -5.15 24.79
N GLY A 15 -5.58 -5.74 23.66
CA GLY A 15 -6.11 -5.51 22.32
C GLY A 15 -5.50 -4.31 21.59
N THR A 16 -4.40 -3.73 22.08
CA THR A 16 -3.74 -2.60 21.44
C THR A 16 -2.82 -3.07 20.33
N ALA A 17 -3.15 -2.70 19.09
CA ALA A 17 -2.33 -2.98 17.92
C ALA A 17 -1.04 -2.14 17.92
N HIS A 18 0.09 -2.77 17.56
CA HIS A 18 1.39 -2.12 17.44
C HIS A 18 2.24 -2.70 16.31
N GLN A 19 3.19 -1.90 15.84
CA GLN A 19 4.14 -2.27 14.79
C GLN A 19 5.34 -3.00 15.38
N VAL A 20 5.70 -4.14 14.80
CA VAL A 20 6.91 -4.90 15.14
C VAL A 20 7.83 -4.94 13.92
N VAL A 21 8.88 -4.12 13.94
CA VAL A 21 9.87 -4.02 12.87
C VAL A 21 10.86 -5.20 13.00
N LEU A 22 10.85 -6.11 12.03
CA LEU A 22 11.65 -7.35 12.07
C LEU A 22 13.07 -7.13 11.57
N ASP A 23 14.08 -7.69 12.22
CA ASP A 23 15.47 -7.54 11.80
C ASP A 23 15.71 -8.11 10.39
N ALA A 24 16.35 -7.31 9.53
CA ALA A 24 16.51 -7.66 8.12
C ALA A 24 17.53 -8.78 7.84
N GLY A 25 18.45 -9.05 8.77
CA GLY A 25 19.51 -10.05 8.61
C GLY A 25 19.38 -11.27 9.53
N ALA A 26 18.53 -11.19 10.56
CA ALA A 26 18.41 -12.23 11.57
C ALA A 26 17.01 -12.86 11.68
N ASP A 27 15.93 -12.17 11.28
CA ASP A 27 14.59 -12.75 11.36
C ASP A 27 14.31 -13.68 10.18
N ALA A 28 13.99 -14.95 10.48
CA ALA A 28 13.71 -15.98 9.47
C ALA A 28 12.57 -15.57 8.52
N ARG A 29 11.55 -14.85 9.00
CA ARG A 29 10.46 -14.37 8.13
C ARG A 29 10.97 -13.40 7.08
N VAL A 30 12.04 -12.66 7.36
CA VAL A 30 12.64 -11.74 6.39
C VAL A 30 13.64 -12.46 5.50
N THR A 31 14.56 -13.23 6.09
CA THR A 31 15.61 -13.90 5.32
C THR A 31 15.08 -15.03 4.43
N GLU A 32 13.96 -15.66 4.82
CA GLU A 32 13.30 -16.74 4.08
C GLU A 32 12.07 -16.25 3.28
N SER A 33 11.73 -14.95 3.32
CA SER A 33 10.62 -14.37 2.52
C SER A 33 10.81 -14.42 0.99
N GLY A 34 11.89 -15.09 0.54
CA GLY A 34 12.52 -15.00 -0.76
C GLY A 34 11.59 -15.04 -1.97
N LEU A 35 12.20 -14.69 -3.11
CA LEU A 35 11.53 -14.64 -4.41
C LEU A 35 10.90 -16.00 -4.74
N ARG A 36 9.58 -15.99 -4.99
CA ARG A 36 8.86 -17.19 -5.43
C ARG A 36 9.00 -17.31 -6.95
N THR A 37 9.73 -18.30 -7.42
CA THR A 37 9.95 -18.51 -8.87
C THR A 37 9.03 -19.62 -9.40
N SER A 38 8.53 -19.45 -10.62
CA SER A 38 7.80 -20.50 -11.34
C SER A 38 7.85 -20.27 -12.84
N THR A 39 8.14 -21.33 -13.60
CA THR A 39 8.03 -21.33 -15.06
C THR A 39 6.57 -21.42 -15.47
N VAL A 40 6.11 -20.54 -16.36
CA VAL A 40 4.72 -20.48 -16.84
C VAL A 40 4.68 -20.18 -18.33
N THR A 41 3.68 -20.69 -19.02
CA THR A 41 3.42 -20.29 -20.42
C THR A 41 2.74 -18.93 -20.48
N ALA A 42 2.79 -18.28 -21.66
CA ALA A 42 2.10 -17.01 -21.87
C ALA A 42 0.59 -17.11 -21.64
N ASP A 43 -0.03 -18.25 -21.97
CA ASP A 43 -1.46 -18.49 -21.79
C ASP A 43 -1.86 -18.67 -20.31
N GLU A 44 -0.93 -19.11 -19.45
CA GLU A 44 -1.16 -19.30 -18.01
C GLU A 44 -0.90 -18.03 -17.19
N LEU A 45 -0.16 -17.06 -17.75
CA LEU A 45 0.33 -15.89 -17.02
C LEU A 45 -0.79 -15.11 -16.33
N ASP A 46 -1.88 -14.87 -17.04
CA ASP A 46 -3.00 -14.08 -16.53
C ASP A 46 -3.66 -14.75 -15.30
N ASP A 47 -3.79 -16.07 -15.31
CA ASP A 47 -4.39 -16.83 -14.22
C ASP A 47 -3.48 -16.91 -13.00
N VAL A 48 -2.18 -17.13 -13.19
CA VAL A 48 -1.22 -17.15 -12.08
C VAL A 48 -1.05 -15.79 -11.44
N LEU A 49 -1.07 -14.70 -12.21
CA LEU A 49 -1.07 -13.33 -11.69
C LEU A 49 -2.32 -13.07 -10.86
N ARG A 50 -3.50 -13.42 -11.40
CA ARG A 50 -4.79 -13.28 -10.70
C ARG A 50 -4.87 -14.08 -9.41
N ALA A 51 -4.27 -15.27 -9.37
CA ALA A 51 -4.19 -16.09 -8.16
C ALA A 51 -3.23 -15.47 -7.13
N ALA A 52 -2.05 -15.01 -7.58
CA ALA A 52 -1.05 -14.41 -6.71
C ALA A 52 -1.56 -13.14 -6.01
N ILE A 53 -2.17 -12.20 -6.76
CA ILE A 53 -2.68 -10.94 -6.19
C ILE A 53 -3.85 -11.13 -5.20
N ARG A 54 -4.58 -12.25 -5.30
CA ARG A 54 -5.71 -12.58 -4.41
C ARG A 54 -5.29 -13.32 -3.16
N THR A 55 -4.02 -13.67 -3.01
CA THR A 55 -3.56 -14.38 -1.81
C THR A 55 -3.62 -13.43 -0.62
N PRO A 56 -4.44 -13.70 0.41
CA PRO A 56 -4.60 -12.80 1.55
C PRO A 56 -3.31 -12.73 2.38
N PHE A 57 -3.10 -11.62 3.07
CA PHE A 57 -2.01 -11.44 4.04
C PHE A 57 -2.55 -11.65 5.45
N ASP A 58 -1.85 -12.43 6.26
CA ASP A 58 -2.03 -12.40 7.71
C ASP A 58 -1.02 -11.42 8.30
N LEU A 59 -1.45 -10.18 8.53
CA LEU A 59 -0.57 -9.08 8.95
C LEU A 59 0.12 -9.29 10.31
N THR A 60 -0.32 -10.28 11.09
CA THR A 60 0.31 -10.64 12.37
C THR A 60 1.63 -11.40 12.20
N ARG A 61 1.84 -12.02 11.03
CA ARG A 61 3.00 -12.89 10.77
C ARG A 61 3.63 -12.74 9.40
N ASP A 62 2.86 -12.33 8.40
CA ASP A 62 3.33 -12.15 7.03
C ASP A 62 3.95 -10.76 6.86
N LEU A 63 5.05 -10.70 6.12
CA LEU A 63 5.53 -9.40 5.64
C LEU A 63 4.48 -8.79 4.70
N PRO A 64 4.28 -7.46 4.72
CA PRO A 64 3.33 -6.77 3.85
C PRO A 64 3.86 -6.62 2.41
N LEU A 65 4.71 -7.56 1.97
CA LEU A 65 5.30 -7.67 0.66
C LEU A 65 5.43 -9.15 0.28
N ARG A 66 5.00 -9.50 -0.93
CA ARG A 66 5.31 -10.77 -1.57
C ARG A 66 5.79 -10.52 -2.99
N VAL A 67 6.78 -11.30 -3.42
CA VAL A 67 7.39 -11.14 -4.74
C VAL A 67 7.43 -12.49 -5.44
N TRP A 68 6.97 -12.51 -6.69
CA TRP A 68 7.03 -13.64 -7.60
C TRP A 68 7.82 -13.27 -8.85
N LEU A 69 8.57 -14.22 -9.38
CA LEU A 69 9.18 -14.15 -10.69
C LEU A 69 8.64 -15.30 -11.54
N PHE A 70 7.90 -14.93 -12.58
CA PHE A 70 7.38 -15.86 -13.56
C PHE A 70 8.35 -15.92 -14.74
N GLU A 71 8.84 -17.11 -15.06
CA GLU A 71 9.79 -17.35 -16.14
C GLU A 71 9.00 -17.83 -17.38
N LEU A 72 9.01 -17.05 -18.46
CA LEU A 72 8.28 -17.37 -19.70
C LEU A 72 9.21 -18.00 -20.75
N ALA A 73 10.45 -17.51 -20.80
CA ALA A 73 11.54 -18.02 -21.63
C ALA A 73 12.90 -17.68 -20.96
N ASP A 74 14.00 -18.14 -21.54
CA ASP A 74 15.35 -17.90 -21.00
C ASP A 74 15.69 -16.40 -20.82
N ASP A 75 15.10 -15.52 -21.63
CA ASP A 75 15.30 -14.06 -21.60
C ASP A 75 14.02 -13.25 -21.33
N GLU A 76 12.89 -13.91 -21.05
CA GLU A 76 11.59 -13.27 -20.83
C GLU A 76 10.99 -13.66 -19.48
N HIS A 77 10.80 -12.65 -18.63
CA HIS A 77 10.37 -12.83 -17.25
C HIS A 77 9.37 -11.76 -16.83
N VAL A 78 8.44 -12.12 -15.96
CA VAL A 78 7.49 -11.18 -15.35
C VAL A 78 7.69 -11.18 -13.83
N LEU A 79 8.06 -10.02 -13.28
CA LEU A 79 8.17 -9.79 -11.85
C LEU A 79 6.86 -9.21 -11.31
N LEU A 80 6.22 -9.93 -10.39
CA LEU A 80 5.06 -9.43 -9.64
C LEU A 80 5.48 -9.10 -8.21
N ALA A 81 5.30 -7.86 -7.79
CA ALA A 81 5.41 -7.44 -6.40
C ALA A 81 4.04 -7.01 -5.88
N VAL A 82 3.54 -7.67 -4.83
CA VAL A 82 2.30 -7.33 -4.16
C VAL A 82 2.62 -6.75 -2.79
N VAL A 83 2.25 -5.50 -2.58
CA VAL A 83 2.42 -4.78 -1.31
C VAL A 83 1.06 -4.61 -0.67
N HIS A 84 0.93 -4.99 0.60
CA HIS A 84 -0.29 -4.70 1.34
C HIS A 84 -0.37 -3.18 1.61
N HIS A 85 -1.54 -2.57 1.38
CA HIS A 85 -1.70 -1.12 1.42
C HIS A 85 -1.40 -0.47 2.80
N ILE A 86 -1.30 -1.29 3.86
CA ILE A 86 -0.85 -0.88 5.20
C ILE A 86 0.62 -0.42 5.23
N ALA A 87 1.45 -0.90 4.30
CA ALA A 87 2.89 -0.65 4.27
C ALA A 87 3.35 0.29 3.15
N GLY A 88 2.44 0.67 2.25
CA GLY A 88 2.72 1.56 1.12
C GLY A 88 1.47 2.00 0.40
N ASP A 89 1.59 3.14 -0.27
CA ASP A 89 0.55 3.76 -1.10
C ASP A 89 1.01 3.90 -2.56
N ALA A 90 0.19 4.54 -3.39
CA ALA A 90 0.53 4.78 -4.80
C ALA A 90 1.83 5.59 -4.97
N TRP A 91 2.13 6.52 -4.05
CA TRP A 91 3.35 7.31 -4.09
C TRP A 91 4.59 6.45 -3.78
N SER A 92 4.43 5.47 -2.89
CA SER A 92 5.48 4.56 -2.44
C SER A 92 6.00 3.63 -3.55
N MET A 93 5.20 3.36 -4.59
CA MET A 93 5.56 2.44 -5.67
C MET A 93 6.73 2.95 -6.53
N GLY A 94 6.81 4.25 -6.79
CA GLY A 94 7.92 4.84 -7.55
C GLY A 94 9.28 4.68 -6.87
N PRO A 95 9.44 5.12 -5.60
CA PRO A 95 10.64 4.87 -4.80
C PRO A 95 10.98 3.38 -4.65
N LEU A 96 9.99 2.51 -4.44
CA LEU A 96 10.20 1.07 -4.35
C LEU A 96 10.83 0.50 -5.62
N ALA A 97 10.28 0.82 -6.79
CA ALA A 97 10.80 0.38 -8.08
C ALA A 97 12.23 0.91 -8.34
N ARG A 98 12.50 2.17 -8.01
CA ARG A 98 13.84 2.77 -8.12
C ARG A 98 14.87 2.07 -7.23
N ASP A 99 14.51 1.84 -5.98
CA ASP A 99 15.40 1.19 -5.02
C ASP A 99 15.64 -0.27 -5.40
N LEU A 100 14.62 -0.97 -5.92
CA LEU A 100 14.80 -2.32 -6.47
C LEU A 100 15.79 -2.33 -7.64
N ALA A 101 15.62 -1.43 -8.62
CA ALA A 101 16.53 -1.32 -9.77
C ALA A 101 17.98 -1.00 -9.34
N THR A 102 18.14 -0.11 -8.37
CA THR A 102 19.44 0.26 -7.80
C THR A 102 20.08 -0.94 -7.09
N ALA A 103 19.29 -1.66 -6.30
CA ALA A 103 19.78 -2.83 -5.59
C ALA A 103 20.17 -3.95 -6.54
N TYR A 104 19.36 -4.19 -7.57
CA TYR A 104 19.62 -5.18 -8.60
C TYR A 104 20.92 -4.88 -9.36
N ALA A 105 21.11 -3.64 -9.84
CA ALA A 105 22.31 -3.25 -10.57
C ALA A 105 23.60 -3.43 -9.74
N ALA A 106 23.60 -3.04 -8.46
CA ALA A 106 24.74 -3.23 -7.58
C ALA A 106 25.05 -4.73 -7.38
N ARG A 107 24.01 -5.54 -7.15
CA ARG A 107 24.17 -6.98 -6.91
C ARG A 107 24.66 -7.74 -8.14
N VAL A 108 24.24 -7.36 -9.34
CA VAL A 108 24.76 -7.92 -10.60
C VAL A 108 26.26 -7.66 -10.73
N SER A 109 26.74 -6.51 -10.28
CA SER A 109 28.16 -6.16 -10.26
C SER A 109 28.95 -6.77 -9.09
N GLY A 110 28.31 -7.58 -8.24
CA GLY A 110 28.94 -8.14 -7.03
C GLY A 110 29.14 -7.14 -5.89
N GLU A 111 28.49 -5.97 -5.98
CA GLU A 111 28.59 -4.90 -4.99
C GLU A 111 27.35 -4.85 -4.08
N THR A 112 27.45 -4.08 -3.01
CA THR A 112 26.28 -3.71 -2.19
C THR A 112 25.73 -2.36 -2.64
N PRO A 113 24.40 -2.13 -2.55
CA PRO A 113 23.82 -0.87 -2.98
C PRO A 113 24.36 0.30 -2.15
N ALA A 114 24.98 1.28 -2.82
CA ALA A 114 25.52 2.48 -2.19
C ALA A 114 24.40 3.47 -1.84
N TRP A 115 23.72 3.23 -0.72
CA TRP A 115 22.63 4.08 -0.27
C TRP A 115 23.02 4.95 0.91
N GLN A 116 22.59 6.21 0.87
CA GLN A 116 22.47 6.99 2.11
C GLN A 116 21.31 6.43 2.94
N PRO A 117 21.49 6.27 4.27
CA PRO A 117 20.39 5.94 5.17
C PRO A 117 19.26 6.95 5.02
N LEU A 118 18.02 6.47 5.13
CA LEU A 118 16.87 7.36 5.15
C LEU A 118 16.91 8.15 6.48
N PRO A 119 16.73 9.48 6.44
CA PRO A 119 16.78 10.31 7.64
C PRO A 119 15.61 10.04 8.59
N VAL A 120 14.53 9.45 8.07
CA VAL A 120 13.34 9.03 8.82
C VAL A 120 12.83 7.71 8.27
N GLN A 121 12.27 6.89 9.15
CA GLN A 121 11.51 5.68 8.86
C GLN A 121 10.03 5.90 9.16
N TYR A 122 9.17 4.96 8.72
CA TYR A 122 7.74 5.07 8.96
C TYR A 122 7.36 5.02 10.45
N ALA A 123 8.18 4.35 11.27
CA ALA A 123 8.04 4.38 12.73
C ALA A 123 8.22 5.80 13.28
N ASP A 124 9.21 6.55 12.79
CA ASP A 124 9.43 7.95 13.19
C ASP A 124 8.23 8.83 12.79
N TYR A 125 7.70 8.63 11.58
CA TYR A 125 6.47 9.31 11.14
C TYR A 125 5.28 8.99 12.06
N SER A 126 5.11 7.73 12.45
CA SER A 126 4.01 7.29 13.32
C SER A 126 4.11 7.91 14.72
N LEU A 127 5.33 7.98 15.26
CA LEU A 127 5.60 8.62 16.56
C LEU A 127 5.38 10.13 16.50
N TRP A 128 5.90 10.78 15.47
CA TRP A 128 5.69 12.22 15.21
C TRP A 128 4.20 12.56 15.06
N GLN A 129 3.43 11.75 14.33
CA GLN A 129 2.01 11.97 14.16
C GLN A 129 1.28 11.92 15.51
N ARG A 130 1.60 10.94 16.36
CA ARG A 130 1.02 10.80 17.70
C ARG A 130 1.36 12.00 18.59
N GLU A 131 2.61 12.46 18.55
CA GLU A 131 3.05 13.65 19.30
C GLU A 131 2.33 14.92 18.81
N LEU A 132 2.25 15.13 17.49
CA LEU A 132 1.60 16.28 16.87
C LEU A 132 0.11 16.35 17.19
N LEU A 133 -0.59 15.21 17.10
CA LEU A 133 -2.02 15.13 17.32
C LEU A 133 -2.39 15.33 18.80
N GLY A 134 -1.54 14.85 19.72
CA GLY A 134 -1.81 14.89 21.15
C GLY A 134 -2.89 13.90 21.59
N SER A 135 -3.57 14.19 22.70
CA SER A 135 -4.60 13.33 23.28
C SER A 135 -6.01 13.85 23.00
N GLU A 136 -6.96 12.96 22.75
CA GLU A 136 -8.39 13.29 22.68
C GLU A 136 -8.97 13.75 24.02
N GLU A 137 -8.31 13.42 25.14
CA GLU A 137 -8.70 13.86 26.48
C GLU A 137 -8.31 15.32 26.75
N ASP A 138 -7.41 15.88 25.96
CA ASP A 138 -7.01 17.29 26.03
C ASP A 138 -7.83 18.11 25.02
N ALA A 139 -8.68 18.99 25.53
CA ALA A 139 -9.49 19.88 24.69
C ALA A 139 -8.65 20.88 23.88
N GLY A 140 -7.40 21.15 24.29
CA GLY A 140 -6.46 22.01 23.58
C GLY A 140 -5.63 21.30 22.50
N SER A 141 -5.75 19.97 22.37
CA SER A 141 -4.96 19.20 21.41
C SER A 141 -5.43 19.39 19.97
N GLU A 142 -4.53 19.12 19.02
CA GLU A 142 -4.81 19.22 17.60
C GLU A 142 -5.85 18.17 17.17
N VAL A 143 -5.80 16.95 17.72
CA VAL A 143 -6.81 15.91 17.45
C VAL A 143 -8.19 16.34 17.92
N SER A 144 -8.33 16.93 19.11
CA SER A 144 -9.62 17.43 19.61
C SER A 144 -10.19 18.52 18.72
N ARG A 145 -9.34 19.46 18.26
CA ARG A 145 -9.73 20.52 17.34
C ARG A 145 -10.21 19.98 15.99
N GLN A 146 -9.47 19.04 15.40
CA GLN A 146 -9.84 18.42 14.13
C GLN A 146 -11.11 17.56 14.25
N LEU A 147 -11.26 16.80 15.33
CA LEU A 147 -12.46 16.02 15.60
C LEU A 147 -13.69 16.90 15.74
N ALA A 148 -13.60 18.03 16.44
CA ALA A 148 -14.71 18.98 16.56
C ALA A 148 -15.16 19.51 15.18
N TYR A 149 -14.19 19.88 14.33
CA TYR A 149 -14.47 20.30 12.97
C TYR A 149 -15.18 19.20 12.17
N TRP A 150 -14.64 17.97 12.14
CA TRP A 150 -15.21 16.88 11.34
C TRP A 150 -16.57 16.43 11.86
N ARG A 151 -16.79 16.41 13.18
CA ARG A 151 -18.12 16.15 13.75
C ARG A 151 -19.16 17.16 13.27
N GLN A 152 -18.79 18.44 13.17
CA GLN A 152 -19.68 19.46 12.65
C GLN A 152 -19.88 19.35 11.13
N ALA A 153 -18.79 19.18 10.37
CA ALA A 153 -18.82 19.15 8.91
C ALA A 153 -19.60 17.94 8.36
N LEU A 154 -19.57 16.81 9.08
CA LEU A 154 -20.24 15.57 8.71
C LEU A 154 -21.60 15.39 9.42
N ALA A 155 -22.04 16.39 10.20
CA ALA A 155 -23.30 16.30 10.93
C ALA A 155 -24.50 16.22 9.98
N GLY A 156 -25.36 15.22 10.21
CA GLY A 156 -26.58 15.03 9.42
C GLY A 156 -26.37 14.44 8.03
N LEU A 157 -25.18 13.91 7.72
CA LEU A 157 -25.00 13.11 6.52
C LEU A 157 -25.88 11.86 6.56
N PRO A 158 -26.45 11.43 5.42
CA PRO A 158 -27.17 10.18 5.35
C PRO A 158 -26.21 9.01 5.60
N GLU A 159 -26.72 7.94 6.21
CA GLU A 159 -25.95 6.70 6.43
C GLU A 159 -25.55 6.04 5.09
N GLU A 160 -26.39 6.20 4.06
CA GLU A 160 -26.16 5.64 2.73
C GLU A 160 -26.62 6.61 1.63
N LEU A 161 -25.86 6.65 0.53
CA LEU A 161 -26.26 7.35 -0.69
C LEU A 161 -27.31 6.52 -1.44
N VAL A 162 -28.40 7.16 -1.85
CA VAL A 162 -29.42 6.55 -2.71
C VAL A 162 -28.93 6.57 -4.16
N LEU A 163 -28.25 5.50 -4.57
CA LEU A 163 -27.83 5.28 -5.95
C LEU A 163 -28.81 4.30 -6.65
N PRO A 164 -28.85 4.29 -7.99
CA PRO A 164 -29.65 3.32 -8.75
C PRO A 164 -28.98 1.93 -8.71
N PHE A 165 -28.97 1.29 -7.55
CA PHE A 165 -28.36 -0.02 -7.36
C PHE A 165 -29.16 -1.12 -8.08
N ASP A 166 -28.46 -2.03 -8.76
CA ASP A 166 -29.08 -3.19 -9.41
C ASP A 166 -29.47 -4.30 -8.40
N ARG A 167 -28.87 -4.28 -7.20
CA ARG A 167 -28.98 -5.33 -6.18
C ARG A 167 -29.00 -4.74 -4.77
N PRO A 168 -29.67 -5.38 -3.79
CA PRO A 168 -29.61 -4.94 -2.40
C PRO A 168 -28.20 -5.11 -1.82
N ARG A 169 -27.82 -4.22 -0.89
CA ARG A 169 -26.55 -4.30 -0.17
C ARG A 169 -26.53 -5.53 0.76
N PRO A 170 -25.54 -6.44 0.63
CA PRO A 170 -25.40 -7.56 1.55
C PRO A 170 -24.84 -7.12 2.91
N ALA A 171 -25.12 -7.90 3.97
CA ALA A 171 -24.58 -7.65 5.31
C ALA A 171 -23.04 -7.82 5.39
N THR A 172 -22.47 -8.63 4.51
CA THR A 172 -21.01 -8.84 4.39
C THR A 172 -20.59 -8.47 2.98
N ALA A 173 -19.62 -7.55 2.87
CA ALA A 173 -19.05 -7.17 1.59
C ALA A 173 -18.23 -8.33 1.02
N SER A 174 -18.44 -8.68 -0.26
CA SER A 174 -17.60 -9.66 -0.96
C SER A 174 -16.22 -9.10 -1.31
N TYR A 175 -16.09 -7.77 -1.31
CA TYR A 175 -14.93 -7.02 -1.84
C TYR A 175 -14.62 -7.32 -3.31
N GLU A 176 -15.53 -7.99 -4.03
CA GLU A 176 -15.43 -8.15 -5.47
C GLU A 176 -15.80 -6.83 -6.15
N GLY A 177 -14.91 -6.36 -7.02
CA GLY A 177 -15.10 -5.15 -7.81
C GLY A 177 -14.77 -5.41 -9.28
N ASP A 178 -15.28 -4.53 -10.13
CA ASP A 178 -14.99 -4.50 -11.57
C ASP A 178 -14.62 -3.07 -11.98
N ARG A 179 -14.04 -2.91 -13.17
CA ARG A 179 -13.56 -1.62 -13.67
C ARG A 179 -14.07 -1.37 -15.08
N VAL A 180 -14.82 -0.27 -15.22
CA VAL A 180 -15.19 0.28 -16.54
C VAL A 180 -14.24 1.44 -16.86
N THR A 181 -13.48 1.31 -17.96
CA THR A 181 -12.58 2.35 -18.44
C THR A 181 -13.27 3.20 -19.51
N PHE A 182 -13.12 4.52 -19.42
CA PHE A 182 -13.57 5.47 -20.43
C PHE A 182 -12.51 6.56 -20.64
N THR A 183 -12.59 7.26 -21.76
CA THR A 183 -11.67 8.34 -22.13
C THR A 183 -12.41 9.64 -22.31
N LEU A 184 -11.78 10.75 -21.93
CA LEU A 184 -12.31 12.08 -22.23
C LEU A 184 -12.00 12.45 -23.69
N PRO A 185 -12.96 13.03 -24.44
CA PRO A 185 -12.69 13.53 -25.78
C PRO A 185 -11.56 14.56 -25.81
N GLU A 186 -10.87 14.62 -26.94
CA GLU A 186 -9.82 15.61 -27.19
C GLU A 186 -10.34 17.04 -26.94
N GLY A 187 -9.49 17.88 -26.35
CA GLY A 187 -9.81 19.27 -26.01
C GLY A 187 -10.77 19.44 -24.81
N LEU A 188 -11.48 18.40 -24.34
CA LEU A 188 -12.35 18.54 -23.16
C LEU A 188 -11.54 18.85 -21.89
N HIS A 189 -10.42 18.16 -21.69
CA HIS A 189 -9.54 18.39 -20.54
C HIS A 189 -9.02 19.85 -20.48
N GLU A 190 -8.66 20.41 -21.63
CA GLU A 190 -8.20 21.81 -21.72
C GLU A 190 -9.32 22.78 -21.32
N ARG A 191 -10.53 22.58 -21.84
CA ARG A 191 -11.69 23.42 -21.46
C ARG A 191 -12.02 23.32 -19.97
N LEU A 192 -11.98 22.12 -19.38
CA LEU A 192 -12.17 21.94 -17.94
C LEU A 192 -11.10 22.71 -17.14
N THR A 193 -9.86 22.66 -17.59
CA THR A 193 -8.74 23.38 -16.96
C THR A 193 -8.93 24.90 -17.03
N THR A 194 -9.41 25.42 -18.17
CA THR A 194 -9.71 26.85 -18.33
C THR A 194 -10.78 27.30 -17.36
N VAL A 195 -11.92 26.59 -17.28
CA VAL A 195 -13.00 26.89 -16.33
C VAL A 195 -12.48 26.89 -14.89
N ALA A 196 -11.68 25.89 -14.51
CA ALA A 196 -11.10 25.82 -13.17
C ALA A 196 -10.18 27.01 -12.83
N ARG A 197 -9.49 27.60 -13.82
CA ARG A 197 -8.66 28.79 -13.62
C ARG A 197 -9.50 30.06 -13.51
N GLU A 198 -10.60 30.14 -14.25
CA GLU A 198 -11.49 31.29 -14.28
C GLU A 198 -12.35 31.43 -13.01
N HIS A 199 -12.63 30.32 -12.31
CA HIS A 199 -13.53 30.27 -11.16
C HIS A 199 -12.84 29.86 -9.84
N ARG A 200 -11.70 30.48 -9.52
CA ARG A 200 -10.98 30.25 -8.26
C ARG A 200 -11.66 30.87 -7.04
#